data_AF-A0A8J3S0E0-F1
#
_entry.id   AF-A0A8J3S0E0-F1
#
_cell.length_a   1.000
_cell.length_b   1.000
_cell.length_c   1.000
_cell.angle_alpha   90.00
_cell.angle_beta   90.00
_cell.angle_gamma   90.00
#
_symmetry.space_group_name_H-M   'P 1'
#
loop_
_entity.id
_entity.type
_entity.pdbx_description
1 polymer ?
#
loop_
_entity_poly.entity_id
_entity_poly.type
_entity_poly.pdbx_seq_one_letter_code
_entity_poly.pdbx_strand_id
1 'polypeptide(L)' 'MSQERLTELRETFTAIDGDGDGFITEKELVRHFPDLPAEAIGSLRRDADADGDGRFSFEEFVRMMAQD' A
#
# COMPACT_ATOMS: atom_id res chain seq x y z
N MET A 1 -8.09 -15.75 3.52
CA MET A 1 -8.51 -14.36 3.78
C MET A 1 -9.97 -14.36 4.16
N SER A 2 -10.29 -13.96 5.39
CA SER A 2 -11.67 -13.77 5.85
C SER A 2 -12.22 -12.44 5.32
N GLN A 3 -13.55 -12.30 5.18
CA GLN A 3 -14.15 -11.03 4.75
C GLN A 3 -13.75 -9.85 5.66
N GLU A 4 -13.58 -10.10 6.95
CA GLU A 4 -13.13 -9.08 7.92
C GLU A 4 -11.75 -8.51 7.59
N ARG A 5 -10.75 -9.36 7.29
CA ARG A 5 -9.41 -8.92 6.89
C ARG A 5 -9.43 -8.10 5.59
N LEU A 6 -10.25 -8.49 4.62
CA LEU A 6 -10.39 -7.72 3.37
C LEU A 6 -11.00 -6.35 3.62
N THR A 7 -11.98 -6.25 4.52
CA THR A 7 -12.57 -4.98 4.93
C THR A 7 -11.54 -4.10 5.63
N GLU A 8 -10.80 -4.62 6.60
CA GLU A 8 -9.75 -3.86 7.31
C GLU A 8 -8.65 -3.38 6.36
N LEU A 9 -8.22 -4.23 5.42
CA LEU A 9 -7.25 -3.86 4.39
C LEU A 9 -7.81 -2.78 3.47
N ARG A 10 -9.09 -2.86 3.11
CA ARG A 10 -9.75 -1.84 2.27
C ARG A 10 -9.91 -0.52 2.99
N GLU A 11 -10.28 -0.52 4.26
CA GLU A 11 -10.37 0.69 5.07
C GLU A 11 -9.00 1.33 5.27
N THR A 12 -7.97 0.52 5.53
CA THR A 12 -6.59 1.00 5.63
C THR A 12 -6.10 1.55 4.30
N PHE A 13 -6.37 0.86 3.20
CA PHE A 13 -6.02 1.31 1.84
C PHE A 13 -6.67 2.64 1.52
N THR A 14 -7.98 2.76 1.76
CA THR A 14 -8.76 3.98 1.52
C THR A 14 -8.34 5.11 2.46
N ALA A 15 -7.84 4.79 3.66
CA ALA A 15 -7.30 5.79 4.55
C ALA A 15 -5.99 6.38 4.05
N ILE A 16 -5.18 5.62 3.29
CA ILE A 16 -3.90 6.05 2.74
C ILE A 16 -4.07 6.69 1.35
N ASP A 17 -4.92 6.11 0.51
CA ASP A 17 -5.32 6.61 -0.81
C ASP A 17 -6.10 7.93 -0.66
N GLY A 18 -5.36 9.03 -0.75
CA GLY A 18 -5.85 10.36 -0.41
C GLY A 18 -6.51 11.06 -1.59
N ASP A 19 -6.19 10.64 -2.83
CA ASP A 19 -6.84 11.13 -4.04
C ASP A 19 -7.97 10.23 -4.55
N GLY A 20 -8.06 9.00 -4.03
CA GLY A 20 -9.12 8.05 -4.34
C GLY A 20 -8.97 7.45 -5.74
N ASP A 21 -7.76 7.45 -6.31
CA ASP A 21 -7.50 6.89 -7.63
C ASP A 21 -7.45 5.36 -7.62
N GLY A 22 -7.47 4.74 -6.44
CA GLY A 22 -7.40 3.30 -6.24
C GLY A 22 -5.98 2.75 -6.21
N PHE A 23 -4.97 3.63 -6.11
CA PHE A 23 -3.57 3.32 -6.02
C PHE A 23 -2.92 4.12 -4.90
N ILE A 24 -2.08 3.48 -4.09
CA ILE A 24 -1.28 4.21 -3.11
C ILE A 24 0.03 4.62 -3.78
N THR A 25 0.30 5.92 -3.83
CA THR A 25 1.60 6.43 -4.29
C THR A 25 2.59 6.55 -3.14
N GLU A 26 3.89 6.57 -3.48
CA GLU A 26 4.97 6.81 -2.50
C GLU A 26 4.72 8.08 -1.66
N LYS A 27 4.15 9.13 -2.28
CA LYS A 27 3.83 10.39 -1.62
C LYS A 27 2.74 10.23 -0.57
N GLU A 28 1.73 9.43 -0.84
CA GLU A 28 0.63 9.16 0.08
C GLU A 28 1.11 8.28 1.23
N LEU A 29 1.97 7.30 0.93
CA LEU A 29 2.59 6.45 1.94
C LEU A 29 3.47 7.26 2.90
N VAL A 30 4.32 8.17 2.39
CA VAL A 30 5.10 9.11 3.22
C VAL A 30 4.19 10.03 4.04
N ARG A 31 3.08 10.48 3.46
CA ARG A 31 2.13 11.37 4.14
C ARG A 31 1.41 10.70 5.30
N HIS A 32 1.06 9.43 5.13
CA HIS A 32 0.39 8.62 6.16
C HIS A 32 1.37 8.00 7.17
N PHE A 33 2.61 7.74 6.76
CA PHE A 33 3.66 7.18 7.59
C PHE A 33 4.91 8.07 7.55
N PRO A 34 4.88 9.26 8.17
CA PRO A 34 6.00 10.20 8.13
C PRO A 34 7.27 9.67 8.82
N ASP A 35 7.13 8.67 9.68
CA ASP A 35 8.23 8.00 10.38
C ASP A 35 8.94 6.92 9.55
N LEU A 36 8.39 6.53 8.39
CA LEU A 36 9.07 5.60 7.49
C LEU A 36 10.18 6.33 6.71
N PRO A 37 11.45 5.88 6.78
CA PRO A 37 12.50 6.47 5.96
C PRO A 37 12.25 6.19 4.49
N ALA A 38 12.57 7.16 3.62
CA ALA A 38 12.36 7.05 2.18
C ALA A 38 13.01 5.78 1.57
N GLU A 39 14.14 5.34 2.12
CA GLU A 39 14.79 4.08 1.73
C GLU A 39 13.94 2.84 2.03
N ALA A 40 13.24 2.82 3.18
CA ALA A 40 12.34 1.73 3.52
C ALA A 40 11.15 1.71 2.56
N ILE A 41 10.61 2.87 2.20
CA ILE A 41 9.50 2.96 1.23
C ILE A 41 9.94 2.49 -0.15
N GLY A 42 11.14 2.88 -0.60
CA GLY A 42 11.69 2.41 -1.88
C GLY A 42 11.97 0.90 -1.93
N SER A 43 12.38 0.29 -0.81
CA SER A 43 12.48 -1.17 -0.71
C SER A 43 11.12 -1.83 -0.68
N LEU A 44 10.18 -1.32 0.13
CA LEU A 44 8.81 -1.84 0.22
C LEU A 44 8.11 -1.76 -1.14
N ARG A 45 8.38 -0.67 -1.88
CA ARG A 45 8.00 -0.53 -3.28
C ARG A 45 8.60 -1.62 -4.13
N ARG A 46 9.92 -1.79 -4.18
CA ARG A 46 10.51 -2.85 -5.02
C ARG A 46 10.02 -4.26 -4.72
N ASP A 47 9.67 -4.54 -3.46
CA ASP A 47 9.16 -5.85 -3.06
C ASP A 47 7.66 -6.05 -3.36
N ALA A 48 6.84 -4.99 -3.33
CA ALA A 48 5.39 -5.08 -3.53
C ALA A 48 4.87 -4.51 -4.87
N ASP A 49 5.61 -3.64 -5.56
CA ASP A 49 5.39 -3.09 -6.92
C ASP A 49 5.79 -4.16 -7.95
N ALA A 50 4.90 -5.13 -8.17
CA ALA A 50 5.17 -6.30 -9.00
C ALA A 50 5.03 -5.99 -10.50
N ASP A 51 4.24 -4.97 -10.85
CA ASP A 51 4.04 -4.52 -12.22
C ASP A 51 4.99 -3.38 -12.64
N GLY A 52 5.66 -2.73 -11.68
CA GLY A 52 6.64 -1.68 -11.91
C GLY A 52 6.02 -0.33 -12.26
N ASP A 53 4.73 -0.12 -11.96
CA ASP A 53 4.02 1.13 -12.26
C ASP A 53 4.39 2.28 -11.30
N GLY A 54 5.08 1.95 -10.20
CA GLY A 54 5.54 2.90 -9.19
C GLY A 54 4.48 3.32 -8.17
N ARG A 55 3.38 2.57 -8.09
CA ARG A 55 2.28 2.73 -7.15
C ARG A 55 1.97 1.35 -6.54
N PHE A 56 1.07 1.31 -5.58
CA PHE A 56 0.56 0.07 -5.01
C PHE A 56 -0.92 -0.03 -5.30
N SER A 57 -1.28 -1.00 -6.13
CA SER A 57 -2.67 -1.38 -6.30
C SER A 57 -3.21 -2.06 -5.04
N PHE A 58 -4.54 -2.06 -4.88
CA PHE A 58 -5.19 -2.81 -3.80
C PHE A 58 -4.79 -4.30 -3.81
N GLU A 59 -4.61 -4.91 -5.00
CA GLU A 59 -4.16 -6.30 -5.12
C GLU A 59 -2.75 -6.50 -4.57
N GLU A 60 -1.81 -5.61 -4.88
CA GLU A 60 -0.44 -5.67 -4.37
C GLU A 60 -0.38 -5.47 -2.86
N PHE A 61 -1.16 -4.51 -2.34
CA PHE A 61 -1.28 -4.26 -0.91
C PHE A 61 -1.84 -5.49 -0.16
N VAL A 62 -2.92 -6.09 -0.67
CA VAL A 62 -3.49 -7.32 -0.10
C VAL A 62 -2.47 -8.46 -0.17
N ARG A 63 -1.74 -8.59 -1.28
CA ARG A 63 -0.75 -9.65 -1.47
C ARG A 63 0.45 -9.50 -0.54
N MET A 64 0.87 -8.27 -0.25
CA MET A 64 1.90 -7.97 0.75
C MET A 64 1.42 -8.37 2.15
N MET A 65 0.22 -7.95 2.54
CA MET A 65 -0.37 -8.24 3.87
C MET A 65 -0.85 -9.70 4.01
N ALA A 66 -0.95 -10.44 2.90
CA ALA A 66 -1.28 -11.85 2.88
C ALA A 66 -0.08 -12.78 3.06
N GLN A 67 1.14 -12.26 2.92
CA GLN A 67 2.36 -13.04 3.05
C GLN A 67 2.87 -13.16 4.50
N ASP A 68 2.17 -12.56 5.48
CA ASP A 68 2.38 -12.71 6.93
C ASP A 68 1.30 -13.58 7.61
#